data_AF-A0A966NTL7-F1
#
_entry.id   AF-A0A966NTL7-F1
#
_cell.length_a   1.000
_cell.length_b   1.000
_cell.length_c   1.000
_cell.angle_alpha   90.00
_cell.angle_beta   90.00
_cell.angle_gamma   90.00
#
_symmetry.space_group_name_H-M   'P 1'
#
loop_
_entity.id
_entity.type
_entity.pdbx_description
1 polymer ?
#
loop_
_entity_poly.entity_id
_entity_poly.type
_entity_poly.pdbx_seq_one_letter_code
_entity_poly.pdbx_strand_id
1 'polypeptide(L)'
;MSTDAPRYRFAPSPTGYFHVGGARTALYNWILAVRQGGTFVLRIEDTDESRNQPQWTQGIIDALAWLGINSDDPHFEGPFFQSANAAEHVRAAEQLFASGHAYYCDLTSEQSRSERRSPARLATTG
;
A
#
# COMPACT_ATOMS: atom_id res chain seq x y z
N MET A 1 26.92 6.54 -7.43
CA MET A 1 25.91 6.00 -6.50
C MET A 1 24.91 7.12 -6.29
N SER A 2 23.62 6.89 -6.54
CA SER A 2 22.61 7.95 -6.46
C SER A 2 22.68 8.61 -5.08
N THR A 3 22.83 9.93 -5.06
CA THR A 3 22.98 10.79 -3.88
C THR A 3 21.65 11.11 -3.21
N ASP A 4 20.63 10.28 -3.41
CA ASP A 4 19.32 10.48 -2.79
C ASP A 4 19.23 9.73 -1.46
N ALA A 5 18.74 10.46 -0.44
CA ALA A 5 18.43 9.87 0.85
C ALA A 5 17.37 8.76 0.69
N PRO A 6 17.54 7.58 1.32
CA PRO A 6 16.64 6.46 1.13
C PRO A 6 15.26 6.73 1.74
N ARG A 7 14.21 6.21 1.11
CA ARG A 7 12.81 6.34 1.58
C ARG A 7 12.22 4.97 1.86
N TYR A 8 11.68 4.79 3.07
CA TYR A 8 11.05 3.55 3.53
C TYR A 8 9.57 3.80 3.78
N ARG A 9 8.70 2.85 3.43
CA ARG A 9 7.25 2.99 3.65
C ARG A 9 6.68 1.93 4.57
N PHE A 10 5.84 2.35 5.51
CA PHE A 10 4.89 1.47 6.20
C PHE A 10 3.50 1.73 5.64
N ALA A 11 2.87 0.68 5.10
CA ALA A 11 1.63 0.79 4.34
C ALA A 11 0.52 -0.10 4.92
N PRO A 12 -0.07 0.25 6.08
CA PRO A 12 -1.13 -0.54 6.70
C PRO A 12 -2.50 -0.26 6.08
N SER A 13 -3.34 -1.29 5.98
CA SER A 13 -4.76 -1.14 5.68
C SER A 13 -5.55 -0.90 6.98
N PRO A 14 -6.49 0.07 7.04
CA PRO A 14 -7.24 0.40 8.25
C PRO A 14 -8.45 -0.52 8.42
N THR A 15 -8.23 -1.84 8.49
CA THR A 15 -9.29 -2.87 8.52
C THR A 15 -9.39 -3.60 9.86
N GLY A 16 -8.82 -3.05 10.94
CA GLY A 16 -8.84 -3.64 12.27
C GLY A 16 -7.77 -3.07 13.20
N TYR A 17 -7.61 -3.69 14.38
CA TYR A 17 -6.63 -3.25 15.37
C TYR A 17 -5.20 -3.36 14.87
N PHE A 18 -4.40 -2.37 15.25
CA PHE A 18 -2.96 -2.40 15.04
C PHE A 18 -2.31 -3.50 15.87
N HIS A 19 -1.73 -4.49 15.21
CA HIS A 19 -1.12 -5.65 15.85
C HIS A 19 0.41 -5.57 15.89
N VAL A 20 1.03 -6.37 16.75
CA VAL A 20 2.49 -6.41 17.00
C VAL A 20 3.31 -6.65 15.73
N GLY A 21 2.82 -7.46 14.78
CA GLY A 21 3.53 -7.68 13.50
C GLY A 21 3.68 -6.40 12.66
N GLY A 22 2.67 -5.53 12.72
CA GLY A 22 2.67 -4.22 12.08
C GLY A 22 3.64 -3.27 12.77
N ALA A 23 3.60 -3.22 14.10
CA ALA A 23 4.54 -2.44 14.92
C ALA A 23 6.00 -2.77 14.62
N ARG A 24 6.34 -4.06 14.55
CA ARG A 24 7.70 -4.51 14.21
C ARG A 24 8.16 -4.00 12.84
N THR A 25 7.28 -4.09 11.84
CA THR A 25 7.59 -3.65 10.47
C THR A 25 7.77 -2.13 10.40
N ALA A 26 6.87 -1.37 11.04
CA ALA A 26 6.99 0.08 11.12
C ALA A 26 8.29 0.51 11.80
N LEU A 27 8.60 -0.10 12.95
CA LEU A 27 9.81 0.19 13.72
C LEU A 27 11.08 -0.08 12.91
N TYR A 28 11.16 -1.20 12.19
CA TYR A 28 12.33 -1.49 11.34
C TYR A 28 12.50 -0.47 10.23
N ASN A 29 11.42 -0.11 9.54
CA ASN A 29 11.48 0.90 8.48
C ASN A 29 11.90 2.27 9.02
N TRP A 30 11.38 2.66 10.19
CA TRP A 30 11.74 3.92 10.84
C TRP A 30 13.20 3.93 11.30
N ILE A 31 13.68 2.86 11.96
CA ILE A 31 15.10 2.75 12.35
C ILE A 31 16.02 2.82 11.13
N LEU A 32 15.65 2.19 10.00
CA LEU A 32 16.45 2.27 8.78
C LEU A 32 16.48 3.70 8.20
N ALA A 33 15.34 4.41 8.23
CA ALA A 33 15.27 5.81 7.83
C ALA A 33 16.22 6.67 8.69
N VAL A 34 16.10 6.59 10.02
CA VAL A 34 16.94 7.37 10.94
C VAL A 34 18.42 7.04 10.76
N ARG A 35 18.80 5.75 10.72
CA ARG A 35 20.21 5.32 10.63
C ARG A 35 20.89 5.72 9.33
N GLN A 36 20.13 5.94 8.27
CA GLN A 36 20.66 6.25 6.94
C GLN A 36 20.39 7.71 6.54
N GLY A 37 19.87 8.54 7.44
CA GLY A 37 19.49 9.93 7.12
C GLY A 37 18.37 10.01 6.07
N GLY A 38 17.52 8.99 6.01
CA GLY A 38 16.42 8.83 5.08
C GLY A 38 15.07 9.31 5.62
N THR A 39 14.00 8.90 4.94
CA THR A 39 12.62 9.23 5.31
C THR A 39 11.79 7.97 5.56
N PHE A 40 11.00 7.98 6.62
CA PHE A 40 9.93 7.04 6.92
C PHE A 40 8.60 7.63 6.46
N VAL A 41 7.91 6.93 5.57
CA VAL A 41 6.63 7.35 4.99
C VAL A 41 5.50 6.47 5.54
N LEU A 42 4.51 7.09 6.17
CA LEU A 42 3.24 6.45 6.51
C LEU A 42 2.24 6.63 5.38
N ARG A 43 1.78 5.52 4.79
CA ARG A 43 0.71 5.53 3.77
C ARG A 43 -0.41 4.60 4.17
N ILE A 44 -1.60 5.14 4.39
CA ILE A 44 -2.78 4.35 4.71
C ILE A 44 -3.35 3.77 3.41
N GLU A 45 -3.45 2.43 3.35
CA GLU A 45 -4.00 1.70 2.19
C GLU A 45 -5.52 1.59 2.34
N ASP A 46 -6.21 2.72 2.13
CA ASP A 46 -7.63 2.93 2.36
C ASP A 46 -8.49 2.84 1.07
N THR A 47 -8.16 1.93 0.15
CA THR A 47 -8.93 1.78 -1.10
C THR A 47 -10.17 0.90 -0.96
N ASP A 48 -10.28 0.08 0.09
CA ASP A 48 -11.47 -0.73 0.33
C ASP A 48 -12.43 -0.03 1.29
N GLU A 49 -13.26 0.86 0.73
CA GLU A 49 -14.23 1.67 1.47
C GLU A 49 -15.12 0.85 2.42
N SER A 50 -15.48 -0.39 2.04
CA SER A 50 -16.36 -1.24 2.84
C SER A 50 -15.72 -1.72 4.15
N ARG A 51 -14.38 -1.78 4.21
CA ARG A 51 -13.61 -2.28 5.35
C ARG A 51 -12.90 -1.18 6.13
N ASN A 52 -12.77 0.01 5.55
CA ASN A 52 -12.10 1.13 6.19
C ASN A 52 -13.03 1.79 7.20
N GLN A 53 -12.55 1.98 8.42
CA GLN A 53 -13.24 2.83 9.38
C GLN A 53 -12.26 3.85 9.97
N PRO A 54 -12.66 5.13 10.14
CA PRO A 54 -11.78 6.18 10.63
C PRO A 54 -11.07 5.84 11.95
N GLN A 55 -11.72 5.10 12.85
CA GLN A 55 -11.11 4.70 14.11
C GLN A 55 -9.93 3.73 13.95
N TRP A 56 -9.89 2.93 12.88
CA TRP A 56 -8.76 2.04 12.62
C TRP A 56 -7.56 2.82 12.12
N THR A 57 -7.78 3.80 11.25
CA THR A 57 -6.75 4.76 10.84
C THR A 57 -6.18 5.49 12.05
N GLN A 58 -7.06 6.05 12.91
CA GLN A 58 -6.62 6.75 14.10
C GLN A 58 -5.85 5.83 15.05
N GLY A 59 -6.33 4.60 15.28
CA GLY A 59 -5.64 3.61 16.12
C GLY A 59 -4.24 3.24 15.61
N ILE A 60 -4.02 3.25 14.29
CA ILE A 60 -2.68 3.09 13.70
C ILE A 60 -1.80 4.29 14.05
N ILE A 61 -2.29 5.51 13.83
CA ILE A 61 -1.55 6.76 14.08
C ILE A 61 -1.17 6.85 15.57
N ASP A 62 -2.13 6.60 16.46
CA ASP A 62 -1.93 6.66 17.91
C ASP A 62 -0.91 5.62 18.38
N ALA A 63 -0.97 4.40 17.84
CA ALA A 63 -0.03 3.35 18.19
C ALA A 63 1.39 3.66 17.71
N LEU A 64 1.56 4.26 16.53
CA LEU A 64 2.86 4.72 16.05
C LEU A 64 3.39 5.87 16.91
N ALA A 65 2.54 6.85 17.24
CA ALA A 65 2.91 7.94 18.11
C ALA A 65 3.34 7.46 19.51
N TRP A 66 2.65 6.45 20.06
CA TRP A 66 3.04 5.80 21.33
C TRP A 66 4.42 5.13 21.25
N LEU A 67 4.81 4.61 20.08
CA LEU A 67 6.14 4.06 19.82
C LEU A 67 7.20 5.16 19.55
N GLY A 68 6.82 6.43 19.58
CA GLY A 68 7.71 7.56 19.26
C GLY A 68 7.88 7.83 17.76
N ILE A 69 7.05 7.23 16.90
CA ILE A 69 7.08 7.40 15.45
C ILE A 69 5.91 8.32 15.05
N ASN A 70 6.16 9.61 14.92
CA ASN A 70 5.14 10.61 14.61
C ASN A 70 5.72 11.82 13.87
N SER A 71 4.86 12.79 13.54
CA SER A 71 5.19 13.99 12.75
C SER A 71 6.18 14.96 13.41
N ASP A 72 6.48 14.80 14.70
CA ASP A 72 7.49 15.63 15.38
C ASP A 72 8.91 15.17 15.03
N ASP A 73 9.07 13.95 14.53
CA ASP A 73 10.34 13.43 14.05
C ASP A 73 10.63 13.91 12.61
N PRO A 74 11.80 14.51 12.33
CA PRO A 74 12.14 15.03 11.00
C PRO A 74 12.24 13.95 9.91
N HIS A 75 12.36 12.67 10.29
CA HIS A 75 12.36 11.54 9.37
C HIS A 75 10.95 11.08 9.01
N PHE A 76 9.88 11.56 9.67
CA PHE A 76 8.52 11.12 9.43
C PHE A 76 7.82 11.95 8.34
N GLU A 77 7.12 11.27 7.43
CA GLU A 77 6.32 11.88 6.38
C GLU A 77 4.95 11.17 6.24
N GLY A 78 3.88 11.96 6.13
CA GLY A 78 2.50 11.48 6.04
C GLY A 78 1.64 11.90 7.24
N PRO A 79 0.49 11.23 7.49
CA PRO A 79 -0.06 10.12 6.72
C PRO A 79 -0.53 10.54 5.32
N PHE A 80 -0.21 9.72 4.32
CA PHE A 80 -0.84 9.81 3.00
C PHE A 80 -1.95 8.79 2.86
N PHE A 81 -3.01 9.14 2.12
CA PHE A 81 -4.14 8.26 1.86
C PHE A 81 -4.11 7.81 0.40
N GLN A 82 -4.27 6.51 0.17
CA GLN A 82 -4.27 5.96 -1.17
C GLN A 82 -5.54 6.34 -1.93
N SER A 83 -6.68 6.45 -1.24
CA SER A 83 -7.94 6.93 -1.81
C SER A 83 -7.81 8.30 -2.49
N ALA A 84 -6.97 9.19 -1.96
CA ALA A 84 -6.68 10.51 -2.54
C ALA A 84 -5.94 10.45 -3.90
N ASN A 85 -5.40 9.29 -4.29
CA ASN A 85 -4.65 9.09 -5.53
C ASN A 85 -5.48 8.37 -6.63
N ALA A 86 -6.81 8.29 -6.50
CA ALA A 86 -7.67 7.59 -7.45
C ALA A 86 -7.45 7.99 -8.92
N ALA A 87 -7.31 9.30 -9.20
CA ALA A 87 -7.06 9.79 -10.56
C ALA A 87 -5.71 9.30 -11.13
N GLU A 88 -4.68 9.17 -10.30
CA GLU A 88 -3.38 8.64 -10.72
C GLU A 88 -3.47 7.16 -11.04
N HIS A 89 -4.23 6.40 -10.24
CA HIS A 89 -4.46 4.97 -10.48
C HIS A 89 -5.17 4.72 -11.81
N VAL A 90 -6.19 5.52 -12.14
CA VAL A 90 -6.87 5.46 -13.44
C VAL A 90 -5.89 5.74 -14.57
N ARG A 91 -5.10 6.81 -14.47
CA ARG A 91 -4.11 7.16 -15.50
C ARG A 91 -3.07 6.05 -15.69
N ALA A 92 -2.58 5.46 -14.60
CA ALA A 92 -1.64 4.35 -14.66
C ALA A 92 -2.27 3.12 -15.34
N ALA A 93 -3.53 2.81 -15.06
CA ALA A 93 -4.25 1.71 -15.70
C ALA A 93 -4.43 1.96 -17.22
N GLU A 94 -4.78 3.18 -17.62
CA GLU A 94 -4.88 3.58 -19.03
C GLU A 94 -3.53 3.46 -19.76
N GLN A 95 -2.43 3.85 -19.11
CA GLN A 95 -1.08 3.69 -19.67
C GLN A 95 -0.70 2.21 -19.84
N LEU A 96 -1.02 1.37 -18.86
CA LEU A 96 -0.79 -0.08 -18.96
C LEU A 96 -1.61 -0.69 -20.10
N PHE A 97 -2.86 -0.26 -20.28
CA PHE A 97 -3.70 -0.69 -21.39
C PHE A 97 -3.12 -0.23 -22.74
N ALA A 98 -2.80 1.06 -22.88
CA ALA A 98 -2.25 1.63 -24.11
C ALA A 98 -0.90 1.03 -24.51
N SER A 99 -0.09 0.58 -23.55
CA SER A 99 1.20 -0.07 -23.78
C SER A 99 1.11 -1.59 -23.96
N GLY A 100 -0.09 -2.18 -23.95
CA GLY A 100 -0.29 -3.61 -24.16
C GLY A 100 0.01 -4.50 -22.94
N HIS A 101 0.17 -3.91 -21.75
CA HIS A 101 0.43 -4.63 -20.50
C HIS A 101 -0.84 -4.90 -19.67
N ALA A 102 -1.99 -4.37 -20.09
CA ALA A 102 -3.29 -4.64 -19.49
C ALA A 102 -4.36 -4.84 -20.58
N TYR A 103 -5.44 -5.54 -20.22
CA TYR A 103 -6.58 -5.80 -21.09
C TYR A 103 -7.89 -5.67 -20.29
N TYR A 104 -9.01 -5.42 -20.97
CA TYR A 104 -10.33 -5.44 -20.34
C TYR A 104 -10.81 -6.88 -20.16
N CYS A 105 -11.15 -7.26 -18.93
CA CYS A 105 -11.78 -8.54 -18.63
C CYS A 105 -13.30 -8.34 -18.53
N ASP A 106 -14.05 -9.06 -19.35
CA ASP A 106 -15.51 -9.05 -19.44
C ASP A 106 -16.16 -10.21 -18.68
N LEU A 107 -15.34 -11.05 -18.02
CA LEU A 107 -15.83 -12.17 -17.21
C LEU A 107 -16.54 -11.67 -15.94
N THR A 108 -17.71 -12.25 -15.67
CA THR A 108 -18.36 -12.12 -14.37
C THR A 108 -17.55 -12.80 -13.26
N SER A 109 -17.82 -12.46 -12.00
CA SER A 109 -17.19 -13.08 -10.84
C SER A 109 -17.32 -14.61 -10.82
N GLU A 110 -18.48 -15.14 -11.25
CA GLU A 110 -18.71 -16.59 -11.33
C GLU A 110 -17.87 -17.24 -12.45
N GLN A 111 -17.84 -16.63 -13.63
CA GLN A 111 -17.02 -17.10 -14.75
C GLN A 111 -15.53 -17.08 -14.40
N SER A 112 -15.03 -16.01 -13.80
CA SER A 112 -13.63 -15.92 -13.35
C SER A 112 -13.27 -17.01 -12.33
N ARG A 113 -14.19 -17.33 -11.41
CA ARG A 113 -13.99 -18.41 -10.43
C ARG A 113 -13.98 -19.80 -11.07
N SER A 114 -14.85 -20.02 -12.07
CA SER A 114 -14.92 -21.26 -12.84
C SER A 114 -13.62 -21.50 -13.63
N GLU A 115 -13.11 -20.46 -14.30
CA GLU A 115 -11.85 -20.55 -15.05
C GLU A 115 -10.65 -20.85 -14.14
N ARG A 116 -10.53 -20.17 -12.98
CA ARG A 116 -9.45 -20.43 -12.01
C ARG A 116 -9.45 -21.86 -11.45
N ARG A 117 -10.61 -22.51 -11.41
CA ARG A 117 -10.78 -23.89 -10.90
C ARG A 117 -10.60 -24.95 -11.99
N SER A 118 -10.56 -24.55 -13.25
CA SER A 118 -10.39 -25.46 -14.38
C SER A 118 -8.89 -25.82 -14.51
N PRO A 119 -8.51 -27.11 -14.45
CA PRO A 119 -7.13 -27.49 -14.66
C PRO A 119 -6.76 -27.28 -16.14
N ALA A 120 -5.89 -26.29 -16.35
CA ALA A 120 -5.17 -25.95 -17.59
C ALA A 120 -5.92 -25.17 -18.70
N ARG A 121 -5.32 -24.02 -19.05
CA ARG A 121 -4.86 -23.68 -20.42
C ARG A 121 -3.63 -22.77 -20.32
N LEU A 122 -2.44 -23.36 -20.14
CA LEU A 122 -1.22 -22.77 -20.68
C LEU A 122 -1.26 -23.07 -22.19
N ALA A 123 -2.03 -22.29 -22.93
CA ALA A 123 -2.02 -22.32 -24.38
C ALA A 123 -1.08 -21.22 -24.85
N THR A 124 0.06 -21.66 -25.38
CA THR A 124 0.95 -20.97 -26.31
C THR A 124 0.22 -19.97 -27.20
N THR A 125 0.70 -18.73 -27.22
CA THR A 125 0.47 -17.81 -28.34
C THR A 125 1.85 -17.42 -28.85
N GLY A 126 2.14 -17.80 -30.09
CA GLY A 126 3.36 -17.43 -30.82
C GLY A 126 3.26 -16.07 -31.50
#